data_AF-A0A437MM47-F1
#
_entry.id   AF-A0A437MM47-F1
#
_cell.length_a   1.000
_cell.length_b   1.000
_cell.length_c   1.000
_cell.angle_alpha   90.00
_cell.angle_beta   90.00
_cell.angle_gamma   90.00
#
_symmetry.space_group_name_H-M   'P 1'
#
loop_
_entity.id
_entity.type
_entity.pdbx_description
1 polymer ?
#
loop_
_entity_poly.entity_id
_entity_poly.type
_entity_poly.pdbx_seq_one_letter_code
_entity_poly.pdbx_strand_id
1 'polypeptide(L)' 'MSDTAEADFQALLRIAGISFSEERYPIMLDAYRSWLKLVEVLDEPLPMAVEPAAAPRLEPPLKAMGK' A
#
# COMPACT_ATOMS: atom_id res chain seq x y z
N MET A 1 -10.91 18.21 -11.29
CA MET A 1 -9.98 17.06 -11.28
C MET A 1 -10.73 15.77 -10.88
N SER A 2 -11.87 15.44 -11.51
CA SER A 2 -12.91 14.66 -10.80
C SER A 2 -13.46 13.38 -11.45
N ASP A 3 -12.80 12.76 -12.43
CA ASP A 3 -13.23 11.43 -12.94
C ASP A 3 -12.14 10.34 -12.91
N THR A 4 -10.86 10.72 -12.82
CA THR A 4 -9.75 9.76 -12.90
C THR A 4 -9.61 8.94 -11.62
N ALA A 5 -9.66 9.56 -10.45
CA ALA A 5 -9.42 8.88 -9.18
C ALA A 5 -10.42 7.75 -8.88
N GLU A 6 -11.68 7.89 -9.30
CA GLU A 6 -12.66 6.81 -9.12
C GLU A 6 -12.42 5.66 -10.11
N ALA A 7 -12.10 5.95 -11.37
CA ALA A 7 -11.72 4.93 -12.34
C ALA A 7 -10.45 4.17 -11.92
N ASP A 8 -9.46 4.89 -11.40
CA ASP A 8 -8.22 4.31 -10.87
C ASP A 8 -8.51 3.42 -9.65
N PHE A 9 -9.36 3.89 -8.73
CA PHE A 9 -9.79 3.11 -7.58
C PHE A 9 -10.47 1.80 -8.01
N GLN A 10 -11.43 1.86 -8.95
CA GLN A 10 -12.09 0.67 -9.49
C GLN A 10 -11.11 -0.29 -10.18
N ALA A 11 -10.13 0.23 -10.92
CA ALA A 11 -9.10 -0.58 -11.55
C ALA A 11 -8.23 -1.30 -10.52
N LEU A 12 -7.81 -0.61 -9.46
CA LEU A 12 -7.02 -1.19 -8.36
C LEU A 12 -7.78 -2.30 -7.63
N LEU A 13 -9.07 -2.10 -7.34
CA LEU A 13 -9.90 -3.14 -6.72
C LEU A 13 -9.99 -4.39 -7.60
N ARG A 14 -10.15 -4.22 -8.92
CA ARG A 14 -10.17 -5.33 -9.87
C ARG A 14 -8.85 -6.10 -9.89
N ILE A 15 -7.72 -5.39 -9.92
CA ILE A 15 -6.38 -5.99 -9.90
C ILE A 15 -6.15 -6.76 -8.60
N ALA A 16 -6.58 -6.20 -7.47
CA ALA A 16 -6.45 -6.82 -6.16
C ALA A 16 -7.48 -7.95 -5.89
N GLY A 17 -8.47 -8.13 -6.78
CA GLY A 17 -9.55 -9.10 -6.58
C GLY A 17 -10.47 -8.75 -5.40
N ILE A 18 -10.57 -7.47 -5.02
CA ILE A 18 -11.38 -7.00 -3.90
C ILE A 18 -12.76 -6.60 -4.40
N SER A 19 -13.80 -7.03 -3.68
CA SER A 19 -15.18 -6.59 -3.88
C SER A 19 -15.76 -5.98 -2.60
N PHE A 20 -16.68 -5.03 -2.77
CA PHE A 20 -17.40 -4.39 -1.67
C PHE A 20 -18.91 -4.57 -1.85
N SER A 21 -19.63 -4.50 -0.74
CA SER A 21 -21.07 -4.23 -0.80
C SER A 21 -21.30 -2.79 -1.28
N GLU A 22 -22.46 -2.54 -1.89
CA GLU A 22 -22.82 -1.21 -2.40
C GLU A 22 -22.76 -0.13 -1.32
N GLU A 23 -23.13 -0.46 -0.08
CA GLU A 23 -23.04 0.43 1.08
C GLU A 23 -21.60 0.82 1.44
N ARG A 24 -20.63 -0.10 1.26
CA ARG A 24 -19.23 0.13 1.63
C ARG A 24 -18.47 0.89 0.56
N TYR A 25 -18.86 0.76 -0.71
CA TYR A 25 -18.17 1.39 -1.82
C TYR A 25 -17.95 2.91 -1.64
N PRO A 26 -18.96 3.75 -1.33
CA PRO A 26 -18.73 5.19 -1.20
C PRO A 26 -17.80 5.53 -0.03
N ILE A 27 -17.84 4.78 1.06
CA ILE A 27 -16.96 4.96 2.23
C ILE A 27 -15.51 4.66 1.84
N MET A 28 -15.28 3.56 1.13
CA MET A 28 -13.93 3.16 0.70
C MET A 28 -13.35 4.12 -0.34
N LEU A 29 -14.18 4.62 -1.26
CA LEU A 29 -13.77 5.62 -2.24
C LEU A 29 -13.38 6.95 -1.57
N ASP A 30 -14.10 7.38 -0.54
CA ASP A 30 -13.74 8.58 0.23
C ASP A 30 -12.43 8.39 1.03
N ALA A 31 -12.25 7.22 1.64
CA ALA A 31 -11.00 6.86 2.29
C ALA A 31 -9.81 6.87 1.32
N TYR A 32 -9.98 6.34 0.11
CA TYR A 32 -8.96 6.37 -0.95
C TYR A 32 -8.60 7.81 -1.34
N ARG A 33 -9.60 8.69 -1.52
CA ARG A 33 -9.36 10.12 -1.79
C ARG A 33 -8.59 10.81 -0.67
N SER A 34 -8.88 10.46 0.58
CA SER A 34 -8.15 10.97 1.74
C SER A 34 -6.71 10.46 1.80
N TRP A 35 -6.49 9.20 1.42
CA TRP A 35 -5.16 8.61 1.30
C TRP A 35 -4.33 9.29 0.22
N LEU A 36 -4.89 9.61 -0.95
CA LEU A 36 -4.18 10.33 -2.01
C LEU A 36 -3.64 11.68 -1.52
N LYS A 37 -4.45 12.44 -0.77
CA LYS A 37 -4.00 13.70 -0.15
C LYS A 37 -2.88 13.52 0.86
N LEU A 38 -2.87 12.40 1.59
CA LEU A 38 -1.77 12.08 2.50
C LEU A 38 -0.48 11.77 1.71
N VAL A 39 -0.59 10.98 0.64
CA VAL A 39 0.55 10.66 -0.22
C VAL A 39 1.16 11.91 -0.84
N GLU A 40 0.35 12.88 -1.27
CA GLU A 40 0.83 14.18 -1.77
C GLU A 40 1.75 14.89 -0.76
N VAL A 41 1.49 14.77 0.55
CA VAL A 41 2.36 15.33 1.60
C VAL A 41 3.63 14.50 1.78
N LEU A 42 3.55 13.19 1.59
CA LEU A 42 4.68 12.28 1.77
C LEU A 42 5.62 12.21 0.56
N ASP A 43 5.22 12.77 -0.59
CA ASP A 43 6.01 12.80 -1.83
C ASP A 43 7.13 13.86 -1.80
N GLU A 44 7.32 14.54 -0.65
CA GLU A 44 8.52 15.33 -0.40
C GLU A 44 9.77 14.43 -0.48
N PRO A 45 10.85 14.87 -1.15
CA PRO A 45 12.04 14.05 -1.34
C PRO A 45 12.65 13.70 0.03
N LEU A 46 12.51 12.44 0.41
CA LEU A 46 13.13 11.91 1.61
C LEU A 46 14.66 11.94 1.45
N PRO A 47 15.42 12.25 2.51
CA PRO A 47 16.86 12.10 2.48
C PRO A 47 17.23 10.64 2.17
N MET A 48 18.33 10.44 1.44
CA MET A 48 18.84 9.11 1.09
C MET A 48 18.91 8.22 2.34
N ALA A 49 18.05 7.20 2.39
CA ALA A 49 18.06 6.22 3.46
C ALA A 49 19.26 5.28 3.27
N VAL A 50 20.08 5.11 4.31
CA VAL A 50 21.25 4.22 4.29
C VAL A 50 20.83 2.75 4.45
N GLU A 51 19.65 2.50 5.04
CA GLU A 51 19.12 1.16 5.32
C GLU A 51 17.58 1.12 5.16
N PRO A 52 16.98 -0.02 4.77
CA PRO A 52 15.53 -0.16 4.66
C PRO A 52 14.85 -0.09 6.04
N ALA A 53 13.68 0.55 6.11
CA ALA A 53 12.91 0.72 7.36
C ALA A 53 12.52 -0.59 8.05
N ALA A 54 12.44 -1.69 7.28
CA ALA A 54 12.29 -3.04 7.80
C ALA A 54 13.28 -3.97 7.07
N ALA A 55 14.38 -4.31 7.74
CA ALA A 55 15.27 -5.37 7.27
C ALA A 55 14.68 -6.74 7.64
N PRO A 56 14.55 -7.69 6.69
CA PRO A 56 14.11 -9.03 7.02
C PRO A 56 15.13 -9.67 7.99
N ARG A 57 14.66 -10.11 9.15
CA ARG A 57 15.45 -10.96 10.05
C ARG A 57 15.48 -12.36 9.45
N LEU A 58 16.46 -12.62 8.59
CA LEU A 58 16.75 -13.97 8.15
C LEU A 58 17.36 -14.71 9.34
N GLU A 59 16.67 -15.72 9.88
CA GLU A 59 17.29 -16.63 10.84
C GLU A 59 18.54 -17.22 10.18
N PRO A 60 19.68 -17.34 10.90
CA PRO A 60 20.85 -18.02 10.36
C PRO A 60 20.43 -19.43 9.94
N PRO A 61 20.91 -19.95 8.80
CA PRO A 61 20.62 -21.33 8.43
C PRO A 61 21.00 -22.20 9.62
N LEU A 62 20.06 -23.04 10.08
CA LEU A 62 20.29 -24.06 11.09
C LEU A 62 21.64 -24.70 10.74
N LYS A 63 22.70 -24.37 11.49
CA LYS A 63 23.92 -25.17 11.47
C LYS A 63 23.42 -26.58 11.64
N ALA A 64 23.64 -27.43 10.64
CA ALA A 64 23.33 -28.84 10.73
C ALA A 64 23.86 -29.31 12.09
N MET A 65 22.96 -29.50 13.05
CA MET A 65 23.25 -30.07 14.36
C MET A 65 23.46 -31.56 14.12
N GLY A 66 24.54 -31.86 13.40
CA GLY A 66 25.07 -33.19 13.17
C GLY A 66 26.32 -33.33 14.02
N LYS A 67 26.19 -34.20 15.01
CA LYS A 67 27.19 -34.78 15.92
C LYS A 67 28.65 -34.73 15.48
#